data_AF-A0A521LRB5-F1
#
_entry.id   AF-A0A521LRB5-F1
#
_cell.length_a   1.000
_cell.length_b   1.000
_cell.length_c   1.000
_cell.angle_alpha   90.00
_cell.angle_beta   90.00
_cell.angle_gamma   90.00
#
_symmetry.space_group_name_H-M   'P 1'
#
loop_
_entity.id
_entity.type
_entity.pdbx_description
1 polymer ?
#
loop_
_entity_poly.entity_id
_entity_poly.type
_entity_poly.pdbx_seq_one_letter_code
_entity_poly.pdbx_strand_id
1 'polypeptide(L)' 'GSPQMLADLKAIFEERGLTEGNTGEPGDYVIEKAFVEK' A
#
# COMPACT_ATOMS: atom_id res chain seq x y z
N GLY A 1 -9.59 -2.31 1.40
CA GLY A 1 -10.19 -0.99 1.14
C GLY A 1 -10.62 -0.91 -0.32
N SER A 2 -11.36 0.12 -0.69
CA SER A 2 -11.61 0.40 -2.10
C SER A 2 -10.29 0.68 -2.83
N PRO A 3 -10.15 0.33 -4.13
CA PRO A 3 -8.92 0.56 -4.89
C PRO A 3 -8.42 2.02 -4.84
N GLN A 4 -9.35 2.97 -4.83
CA GLN A 4 -9.05 4.40 -4.74
C GLN A 4 -8.36 4.77 -3.42
N MET A 5 -8.90 4.29 -2.29
CA MET A 5 -8.31 4.56 -0.97
C MET A 5 -6.89 4.02 -0.86
N LEU A 6 -6.60 2.87 -1.47
CA LEU A 6 -5.25 2.30 -1.49
C LEU A 6 -4.28 3.14 -2.31
N ALA A 7 -4.73 3.70 -3.44
CA ALA A 7 -3.93 4.59 -4.26
C ALA A 7 -3.60 5.90 -3.54
N ASP A 8 -4.58 6.51 -2.87
CA ASP A 8 -4.39 7.75 -2.11
C ASP A 8 -3.42 7.53 -0.94
N LEU A 9 -3.55 6.42 -0.21
CA LEU A 9 -2.63 6.07 0.87
C LEU A 9 -1.21 5.82 0.36
N LYS A 10 -1.05 5.13 -0.76
CA LYS A 10 0.26 4.91 -1.37
C LYS A 10 0.95 6.22 -1.73
N ALA A 11 0.23 7.17 -2.33
CA ALA A 11 0.78 8.49 -2.65
C ALA A 11 1.25 9.24 -1.39
N ILE A 12 0.43 9.25 -0.33
CA ILE A 12 0.79 9.88 0.96
C ILE A 12 2.03 9.23 1.58
N PHE A 13 2.15 7.91 1.45
CA PHE A 13 3.29 7.17 1.99
C PHE A 13 4.57 7.42 1.19
N GLU A 14 4.50 7.46 -0.14
CA GLU A 14 5.63 7.83 -1.00
C GLU A 14 6.12 9.26 -0.73
N GLU A 15 5.21 10.23 -0.56
CA GLU A 15 5.57 11.62 -0.19
C GLU A 15 6.28 11.72 1.16
N ARG A 16 6.01 10.78 2.07
CA ARG A 16 6.64 10.71 3.40
C ARG A 16 7.91 9.86 3.42
N GLY A 17 8.31 9.27 2.29
CA GLY A 17 9.48 8.40 2.19
C GLY A 17 9.29 7.02 2.84
N LEU A 18 8.04 6.62 3.09
CA LEU A 18 7.70 5.30 3.61
C LEU A 18 7.79 4.27 2.47
N THR A 19 8.39 3.13 2.75
CA THR A 19 8.59 2.05 1.79
C THR A 19 7.57 0.92 1.98
N GLU A 20 7.01 0.43 0.88
CA GLU A 20 6.09 -0.71 0.90
C GLU A 20 6.88 -2.01 1.12
N GLY A 21 6.56 -2.73 2.19
CA GLY A 21 7.13 -4.03 2.48
C GLY A 21 6.48 -5.13 1.65
N ASN A 22 7.23 -6.20 1.40
CA ASN A 22 6.75 -7.36 0.65
C ASN A 22 7.05 -8.67 1.43
N THR A 23 6.63 -9.81 0.88
CA THR A 23 6.77 -11.13 1.54
C THR A 23 8.23 -11.51 1.88
N GLY A 24 9.23 -10.89 1.25
CA GLY A 24 10.65 -11.15 1.47
C GLY A 24 11.44 -10.00 2.10
N GLU A 25 10.91 -8.76 2.07
CA GLU A 25 11.62 -7.56 2.50
C GLU A 25 10.76 -6.74 3.47
N PRO A 26 11.29 -6.38 4.66
CA PRO A 26 10.59 -5.51 5.59
C PRO A 26 10.47 -4.10 5.00
N GLY A 27 9.28 -3.53 5.08
CA GLY A 27 9.01 -2.12 4.78
C GLY A 27 8.17 -1.48 5.88
N ASP A 28 7.90 -0.20 5.73
CA ASP A 28 7.20 0.62 6.73
C ASP A 28 5.68 0.34 6.77
N TYR A 29 5.10 -0.11 5.66
CA TYR A 29 3.70 -0.50 5.55
C TYR A 29 3.51 -1.62 4.54
N VAL A 30 2.40 -2.35 4.62
CA VAL A 30 1.99 -3.37 3.63
C VAL A 30 0.56 -3.07 3.15
N ILE A 31 0.33 -3.12 1.83
CA ILE A 31 -1.01 -2.98 1.27
C ILE A 31 -1.55 -4.37 0.90
N GLU A 32 -2.46 -4.87 1.72
CA GLU A 32 -3.28 -6.03 1.36
C GLU A 32 -4.57 -5.58 0.68
N LYS A 33 -4.72 -5.94 -0.60
CA LYS A 33 -5.96 -5.70 -1.36
C LYS A 33 -7.07 -6.57 -0.76
N ALA A 34 -7.88 -5.96 0.11
CA ALA A 34 -9.00 -6.66 0.75
C ALA A 34 -10.07 -7.15 -0.25
N PHE A 35 -10.12 -6.59 -1.46
CA PHE A 35 -11.05 -6.98 -2.50
C PHE A 35 -10.34 -6.88 -3.86
N VAL A 36 -10.31 -7.97 -4.62
CA VAL A 36 -9.96 -7.98 -6.04
C VAL A 36 -11.28 -7.97 -6.81
N GLU A 37 -11.56 -6.90 -7.54
CA GLU A 37 -12.63 -6.92 -8.55
C GLU A 37 -12.24 -7.93 -9.65
N LYS A 38 -13.20 -8.76 -10.02
CA LYS A 38 -13.05 -9.90 -10.93
C LYS A 38 -13.08 -9.47 -12.39
#